data_AF-A0A380P3M5-F1
#
_entry.id   AF-A0A380P3M5-F1
#
_cell.length_a   1.000
_cell.length_b   1.000
_cell.length_c   1.000
_cell.angle_alpha   90.00
_cell.angle_beta   90.00
_cell.angle_gamma   90.00
#
_symmetry.space_group_name_H-M   'P 1'
#
loop_
_entity.id
_entity.type
_entity.pdbx_description
1 polymer ?
#
loop_
_entity_poly.entity_id
_entity_poly.type
_entity_poly.pdbx_seq_one_letter_code
_entity_poly.pdbx_strand_id
1 'polypeptide(L)'
;MHLLKTLQIEYGKTIIVADHDFSGYTTLVDEVYQLSNHQLTQTDASVLNACITANPFFPAPSRNNLSPLALIDVRIDMAGRNLLQSANFALPAGQLGLLSGVNGSGKSTLFAAITHQRSYQGTITWQGQDSQK
;
A
#
# COMPACT_ATOMS: atom_id res chain seq x y z
N MET A 1 -3.39 2.52 -18.73
CA MET A 1 -2.19 2.84 -19.52
C MET A 1 -2.43 2.97 -21.03
N HIS A 2 -3.58 2.54 -21.59
CA HIS A 2 -3.89 2.76 -23.01
C HIS A 2 -4.04 4.25 -23.39
N LEU A 3 -4.51 5.09 -22.45
CA LEU A 3 -4.77 6.51 -22.69
C LEU A 3 -3.53 7.31 -23.09
N LEU A 4 -2.36 7.07 -22.46
CA LEU A 4 -1.15 7.83 -22.74
C LEU A 4 -0.65 7.57 -24.16
N LYS A 5 -0.63 6.30 -24.60
CA LYS A 5 -0.28 5.95 -25.98
C LYS A 5 -1.32 6.44 -26.99
N THR A 6 -2.61 6.41 -26.66
CA THR A 6 -3.65 7.03 -27.51
C THR A 6 -3.40 8.53 -27.69
N LEU A 7 -3.17 9.29 -26.61
CA LEU A 7 -2.86 10.72 -26.69
C LEU A 7 -1.58 11.00 -27.49
N GLN A 8 -0.56 10.16 -27.34
CA GLN A 8 0.67 10.28 -28.10
C GLN A 8 0.47 9.98 -29.59
N ILE A 9 -0.07 8.81 -29.91
CA ILE A 9 -0.11 8.27 -31.29
C ILE A 9 -1.24 8.91 -32.10
N GLU A 10 -2.45 8.97 -31.53
CA GLU A 10 -3.63 9.45 -32.27
C GLU A 10 -3.72 10.99 -32.27
N TYR A 11 -3.30 11.63 -31.18
CA TYR A 11 -3.45 13.07 -31.00
C TYR A 11 -2.12 13.85 -31.07
N GLY A 12 -1.00 13.16 -31.32
CA GLY A 12 0.32 13.77 -31.51
C GLY A 12 0.85 14.52 -30.29
N LYS A 13 0.43 14.14 -29.07
CA LYS A 13 0.82 14.85 -27.85
C LYS A 13 2.20 14.40 -27.36
N THR A 14 3.04 15.37 -27.03
CA THR A 14 4.25 15.13 -26.23
C THR A 14 3.86 15.06 -24.76
N ILE A 15 4.31 14.01 -24.07
CA ILE A 15 3.95 13.73 -22.68
C ILE A 15 5.23 13.50 -21.89
N ILE A 16 5.39 14.20 -20.77
CA ILE A 16 6.47 13.97 -19.80
C ILE A 16 5.81 13.42 -18.53
N VAL A 17 6.35 12.31 -18.01
CA VAL A 17 5.84 11.64 -16.80
C VAL A 17 6.94 11.66 -15.75
N ALA A 18 6.58 12.04 -14.52
CA ALA A 18 7.42 11.92 -13.34
C ALA A 18 6.70 11.04 -12.32
N ASP A 19 7.31 9.92 -11.96
CA ASP A 19 6.73 8.89 -11.09
C ASP A 19 7.81 8.30 -10.16
N HIS A 20 7.39 7.68 -9.07
CA HIS A 20 8.25 6.96 -8.12
C HIS A 20 8.15 5.43 -8.25
N ASP A 21 7.15 4.93 -8.98
CA ASP A 21 7.04 3.52 -9.37
C ASP A 21 7.31 3.38 -10.86
N PHE A 22 8.36 2.65 -11.24
CA PHE A 22 8.74 2.44 -12.63
C PHE A 22 8.05 1.23 -13.27
N SER A 23 7.21 0.51 -12.51
CA SER A 23 6.50 -0.66 -12.99
C SER A 23 5.55 -0.32 -14.14
N GLY A 24 5.64 -1.09 -15.24
CA GLY A 24 4.76 -0.92 -16.41
C GLY A 24 5.16 0.19 -17.40
N TYR A 25 6.17 1.01 -17.09
CA TYR A 25 6.66 2.03 -18.04
C TYR A 25 7.60 1.49 -19.11
N THR A 26 8.25 0.34 -18.86
CA THR A 26 9.26 -0.25 -19.75
C THR A 26 8.77 -0.50 -21.17
N THR A 27 7.48 -0.77 -21.36
CA THR A 27 6.86 -0.98 -22.69
C THR A 27 6.12 0.26 -23.21
N LEU A 28 6.08 1.33 -22.42
CA LEU A 28 5.27 2.53 -22.70
C LEU A 28 6.13 3.72 -23.14
N VAL A 29 7.29 3.93 -22.53
CA VAL A 29 8.11 5.10 -22.80
C VAL A 29 8.99 4.88 -24.02
N ASP A 30 9.10 5.91 -24.85
CA ASP A 30 10.02 5.89 -26.01
C ASP A 30 11.40 6.45 -25.61
N GLU A 31 11.45 7.30 -24.58
CA GLU A 31 12.67 7.95 -24.08
C GLU A 31 12.68 7.99 -22.55
N VAL A 32 13.87 7.84 -21.95
CA VAL A 32 14.07 7.93 -20.50
C VAL A 32 15.14 8.97 -20.19
N TYR A 33 14.81 9.86 -19.25
CA TYR A 33 15.74 10.85 -18.72
C TYR A 33 15.90 10.65 -17.22
N GLN A 34 17.14 10.56 -16.76
CA GLN A 34 17.47 10.43 -15.35
C GLN A 34 18.04 11.76 -14.84
N LEU A 35 17.46 12.26 -13.74
CA LEU A 35 17.97 13.41 -13.02
C LEU A 35 18.75 12.93 -11.79
N SER A 36 20.07 13.08 -11.79
CA SER A 36 20.94 12.74 -10.66
C SER A 36 22.06 13.77 -10.52
N ASN A 37 22.45 14.10 -9.29
CA ASN A 37 23.47 15.12 -9.01
C ASN A 37 23.23 16.46 -9.75
N HIS A 38 21.96 16.88 -9.84
CA HIS A 38 21.52 18.07 -10.59
C HIS A 38 21.80 18.05 -12.11
N GLN A 39 22.11 16.89 -12.67
CA GLN A 39 22.34 16.70 -14.10
C GLN A 39 21.26 15.81 -14.70
N LEU A 40 20.71 16.23 -15.84
CA LEU A 40 19.76 15.45 -16.63
C LEU A 40 20.50 14.70 -17.73
N THR A 41 20.39 13.37 -17.74
CA THR A 41 21.03 12.51 -18.73
C THR A 41 19.99 11.61 -19.38
N GLN A 42 19.98 11.53 -20.70
CA GLN A 42 19.15 10.59 -21.45
C GLN A 42 19.78 9.19 -21.37
N THR A 43 18.95 8.16 -21.19
CA THR A 43 19.40 6.79 -21.00
C THR A 43 18.40 5.80 -21.59
N ASP A 44 18.82 4.54 -21.68
CA ASP A 44 18.00 3.45 -22.20
C ASP A 44 16.94 3.00 -21.19
N ALA A 45 15.79 2.54 -21.68
CA ALA A 45 14.69 2.07 -20.83
C ALA A 45 15.06 0.89 -19.91
N SER A 46 16.15 0.18 -20.18
CA SER A 46 16.70 -0.86 -19.30
C SER A 46 17.04 -0.37 -17.89
N VAL A 47 17.32 0.93 -17.69
CA VAL A 47 17.55 1.47 -16.33
C VAL A 47 16.31 1.40 -15.45
N LEU A 48 15.11 1.41 -16.06
CA LEU A 48 13.85 1.26 -15.32
C LEU A 48 13.79 -0.13 -14.66
N ASN A 49 14.39 -1.15 -15.28
CA ASN A 49 14.54 -2.47 -14.66
C ASN A 49 15.59 -2.46 -13.54
N ALA A 50 16.72 -1.76 -13.73
CA ALA A 50 17.78 -1.68 -12.74
C ALA A 50 17.33 -0.96 -11.46
N CYS A 51 16.53 0.11 -11.57
CA CYS A 51 15.93 0.79 -10.42
C CYS A 51 14.99 -0.10 -9.60
N ILE A 52 14.43 -1.16 -10.19
CA ILE A 52 13.57 -2.13 -9.50
C ILE A 52 14.41 -3.20 -8.75
N THR A 53 15.70 -3.37 -9.10
CA THR A 53 16.53 -4.49 -8.59
C THR A 53 17.23 -4.27 -7.25
N ALA A 54 17.19 -3.08 -6.67
CA ALA A 54 17.57 -2.91 -5.27
C ALA A 54 16.43 -3.43 -4.39
N ASN A 55 16.35 -4.75 -4.22
CA ASN A 55 15.41 -5.38 -3.30
C ASN A 55 16.18 -5.66 -1.99
N PRO A 56 16.30 -4.68 -1.07
CA PRO A 56 16.98 -4.91 0.19
C PRO A 56 16.30 -6.08 0.91
N PHE A 57 17.05 -7.16 1.10
CA PHE A 57 16.57 -8.30 1.86
C PHE A 57 16.61 -7.93 3.34
N PHE A 58 15.46 -7.63 3.91
CA PHE A 58 15.28 -7.49 5.34
C PHE A 58 14.74 -8.83 5.88
N PRO A 59 15.56 -9.65 6.57
CA PRO A 59 15.08 -10.90 7.13
C PRO A 59 13.94 -10.60 8.12
N ALA A 60 12.85 -11.35 8.02
CA ALA A 60 11.78 -11.25 9.01
C ALA A 60 12.36 -11.60 10.40
N PRO A 61 12.13 -10.76 11.42
CA PRO A 61 12.57 -11.10 12.77
C PRO A 61 11.86 -12.37 13.24
N SER A 62 12.51 -13.11 14.14
CA SER A 62 11.97 -14.34 14.72
C SER A 62 10.57 -14.10 15.29
N ARG A 63 9.60 -14.88 14.83
CA ARG A 63 8.21 -14.76 15.30
C ARG A 63 8.14 -15.17 16.77
N ASN A 64 7.64 -14.28 17.62
CA ASN A 64 7.30 -14.60 19.00
C ASN A 64 5.78 -14.81 19.13
N ASN A 65 5.34 -15.39 20.26
CA ASN A 65 3.92 -15.69 20.51
C ASN A 65 3.12 -14.48 21.06
N LEU A 66 3.74 -13.31 21.17
CA LEU A 66 3.08 -12.10 21.65
C LEU A 66 2.37 -11.44 20.48
N SER A 67 1.09 -11.11 20.63
CA SER A 67 0.35 -10.33 19.64
C SER A 67 -0.12 -9.03 20.27
N PRO A 68 0.69 -7.95 20.19
CA PRO A 68 0.37 -6.69 20.82
C PRO A 68 -0.86 -6.02 20.23
N LEU A 69 -1.30 -6.37 19.02
CA LEU A 69 -2.59 -5.91 18.50
C LEU A 69 -3.44 -7.13 18.17
N ALA A 70 -4.62 -7.24 18.77
CA ALA A 70 -5.59 -8.27 18.41
C ALA A 70 -7.00 -7.72 18.33
N LEU A 71 -7.74 -8.19 17.33
CA LEU A 71 -9.16 -7.93 17.07
C LEU A 71 -9.92 -9.22 17.33
N ILE A 72 -10.96 -9.12 18.15
CA ILE A 72 -11.81 -10.25 18.56
C ILE A 72 -13.26 -9.89 18.20
N ASP A 73 -13.81 -10.61 17.22
CA ASP A 73 -15.14 -10.39 16.63
C ASP A 73 -15.45 -8.93 16.32
N VAL A 74 -14.50 -8.22 15.71
CA VAL A 74 -14.67 -6.79 15.43
C VAL A 74 -15.62 -6.59 14.26
N ARG A 75 -16.65 -5.75 14.45
CA ARG A 75 -17.63 -5.40 13.42
C ARG A 75 -17.74 -3.89 13.25
N ILE A 76 -17.85 -3.44 12.02
CA ILE A 76 -17.97 -2.01 11.70
C ILE A 76 -19.14 -1.80 10.74
N ASP A 77 -20.12 -1.05 11.20
CA ASP A 77 -21.28 -0.62 10.41
C ASP A 77 -21.18 0.86 10.06
N MET A 78 -21.50 1.22 8.81
CA MET A 78 -21.49 2.60 8.33
C MET A 78 -22.66 2.84 7.39
N ALA A 79 -23.51 3.83 7.71
CA ALA A 79 -24.63 4.25 6.88
C ALA A 79 -25.52 3.08 6.41
N GLY A 80 -25.82 2.14 7.32
CA GLY A 80 -26.64 0.95 7.03
C GLY A 80 -25.94 -0.14 6.22
N ARG A 81 -24.63 -0.02 5.96
CA ARG A 81 -23.82 -1.06 5.33
C ARG A 81 -22.86 -1.66 6.34
N ASN A 82 -22.75 -2.98 6.34
CA ASN A 82 -21.73 -3.66 7.12
C ASN A 82 -20.41 -3.65 6.35
N LEU A 83 -19.43 -2.87 6.83
CA LEU A 83 -18.13 -2.69 6.18
C LEU A 83 -17.11 -3.76 6.59
N LEU A 84 -17.31 -4.37 7.77
CA LEU A 84 -16.44 -5.39 8.31
C LEU A 84 -17.29 -6.39 9.10
N GLN A 85 -17.39 -7.62 8.60
CA GLN A 85 -18.16 -8.70 9.20
C GLN A 85 -17.21 -9.59 10.01
N SER A 86 -17.12 -9.34 11.31
CA SER A 86 -16.43 -10.23 12.28
C SER A 86 -14.95 -10.48 12.00
N ALA A 87 -14.14 -9.42 12.06
CA ALA A 87 -12.70 -9.55 11.95
C ALA A 87 -12.08 -10.15 13.21
N ASN A 88 -11.38 -11.28 13.02
CA ASN A 88 -10.57 -11.94 14.02
C ASN A 88 -9.13 -12.00 13.51
N PHE A 89 -8.24 -11.26 14.15
CA PHE A 89 -6.84 -11.16 13.71
C PHE A 89 -5.93 -10.74 14.87
N ALA A 90 -4.68 -11.17 14.81
CA ALA A 90 -3.65 -10.80 15.77
C ALA A 90 -2.34 -10.51 15.00
N LEU A 91 -1.74 -9.34 15.24
CA LEU A 91 -0.44 -8.97 14.68
C LEU A 91 0.66 -9.37 15.66
N PRO A 92 1.55 -10.32 15.32
CA PRO A 92 2.62 -10.73 16.23
C PRO A 92 3.66 -9.63 16.43
N ALA A 93 4.26 -9.55 17.61
CA ALA A 93 5.26 -8.54 17.93
C ALA A 93 6.49 -8.69 17.03
N GLY A 94 7.01 -7.55 16.58
CA GLY A 94 8.14 -7.49 15.66
C GLY A 94 7.79 -7.81 14.21
N GLN A 95 6.54 -8.20 13.88
CA GLN A 95 6.16 -8.52 12.51
C GLN A 95 5.63 -7.30 11.76
N LEU A 96 5.88 -7.27 10.45
CA LEU A 96 5.30 -6.30 9.52
C LEU A 96 4.02 -6.89 8.92
N GLY A 97 2.87 -6.29 9.24
CA GLY A 97 1.58 -6.66 8.66
C GLY A 97 1.21 -5.76 7.49
N LEU A 98 0.76 -6.35 6.38
CA LEU A 98 0.18 -5.62 5.25
C LEU A 98 -1.33 -5.85 5.21
N LEU A 99 -2.11 -4.79 5.35
CA LEU A 99 -3.54 -4.80 5.07
C LEU A 99 -3.79 -4.39 3.62
N SER A 100 -4.04 -5.37 2.74
CA SER A 100 -4.32 -5.13 1.32
C SER A 100 -5.80 -5.33 0.97
N GLY A 101 -6.21 -4.85 -0.20
CA GLY A 101 -7.58 -4.97 -0.70
C GLY A 101 -7.91 -3.86 -1.71
N VAL A 102 -8.98 -4.03 -2.47
CA VAL A 102 -9.44 -3.02 -3.46
C VAL A 102 -9.89 -1.70 -2.80
N ASN A 103 -9.98 -0.63 -3.59
CA ASN A 103 -10.54 0.63 -3.08
C ASN A 103 -11.98 0.42 -2.59
N GLY A 104 -12.30 1.01 -1.43
CA GLY A 104 -13.61 0.84 -0.79
C GLY A 104 -13.77 -0.45 0.03
N SER A 105 -12.77 -1.32 0.13
CA SER A 105 -12.85 -2.58 0.90
C SER A 105 -12.87 -2.42 2.43
N GLY A 106 -12.93 -1.19 2.96
CA GLY A 106 -12.98 -0.94 4.40
C GLY A 106 -11.63 -0.79 5.12
N LYS A 107 -10.49 -0.75 4.42
CA LYS A 107 -9.15 -0.63 5.05
C LYS A 107 -9.01 0.62 5.95
N SER A 108 -9.30 1.80 5.41
CA SER A 108 -9.24 3.05 6.19
C SER A 108 -10.25 3.06 7.34
N THR A 109 -11.41 2.42 7.14
CA THR A 109 -12.43 2.25 8.18
C THR A 109 -11.91 1.35 9.32
N LEU A 110 -11.23 0.26 9.00
CA LEU A 110 -10.60 -0.62 9.98
C LEU A 110 -9.52 0.12 10.78
N PHE A 111 -8.64 0.87 10.11
CA PHE A 111 -7.65 1.70 10.80
C PHE A 111 -8.29 2.73 11.73
N ALA A 112 -9.36 3.41 11.28
CA ALA A 112 -10.09 4.36 12.12
C ALA A 112 -10.75 3.70 13.34
N ALA A 113 -11.19 2.44 13.24
CA ALA A 113 -11.69 1.68 14.39
C ALA A 113 -10.57 1.31 15.36
N ILE A 114 -9.42 0.83 14.86
CA ILE A 114 -8.24 0.49 15.67
C ILE A 114 -7.73 1.72 16.44
N THR A 115 -7.77 2.91 15.85
CA THR A 115 -7.37 4.16 16.50
C THR A 115 -8.49 4.84 17.28
N HIS A 116 -9.63 4.18 17.48
CA HIS A 116 -10.80 4.70 18.20
C HIS A 116 -11.40 6.00 17.60
N GLN A 117 -11.08 6.32 16.35
CA GLN A 117 -11.69 7.42 15.60
C GLN A 117 -13.06 7.05 15.03
N ARG A 118 -13.43 5.77 15.08
CA ARG A 118 -14.77 5.27 14.72
C ARG A 118 -15.26 4.21 15.68
N SER A 119 -16.58 4.18 15.85
CA SER A 119 -17.29 3.15 16.59
C SER A 119 -17.19 1.80 15.90
N TYR A 120 -17.12 0.75 16.70
CA TYR A 120 -17.11 -0.65 16.30
C TYR A 120 -17.77 -1.49 17.39
N GLN A 121 -18.12 -2.73 17.07
CA GLN A 121 -18.51 -3.77 18.03
C GLN A 121 -17.38 -4.79 18.14
N GLY A 122 -17.36 -5.58 19.23
CA GLY A 122 -16.27 -6.52 19.53
C GLY A 122 -15.18 -5.88 20.39
N THR A 123 -14.00 -6.50 20.42
CA THR A 123 -12.89 -6.05 21.28
C THR A 123 -11.62 -5.85 20.45
N ILE A 124 -10.96 -4.71 20.65
CA ILE A 124 -9.61 -4.45 20.18
C ILE A 124 -8.72 -4.41 21.40
N THR A 125 -7.63 -5.17 21.37
CA THR A 125 -6.66 -5.20 22.46
C THR A 125 -5.30 -4.69 22.02
N TRP A 126 -4.67 -3.91 22.88
CA TRP A 126 -3.27 -3.52 22.81
C TRP A 126 -2.48 -4.16 23.94
N GLN A 127 -1.45 -4.95 23.62
CA GLN A 127 -0.63 -5.70 24.59
C GLN A 127 -1.46 -6.55 25.56
N GLY A 128 -2.56 -7.12 25.06
CA GLY A 128 -3.49 -7.94 25.84
C GLY A 128 -4.43 -7.15 26.75
N GLN A 129 -4.39 -5.81 26.73
CA GLN A 129 -5.34 -4.93 27.41
C GLN A 129 -6.36 -4.38 26.41
N ASP A 130 -7.60 -4.13 26.85
CA ASP A 130 -8.57 -3.41 26.01
C ASP A 130 -8.01 -2.03 25.64
N SER A 131 -7.99 -1.71 24.34
CA SER A 131 -7.39 -0.47 23.86
C SER A 131 -8.27 0.77 24.09
N GLN A 132 -9.51 0.61 24.55
CA GLN A 132 -10.40 1.72 24.93
C GLN A 132 -10.11 2.30 26.33
N LYS A 133 -9.17 1.73 27.11
CA LYS A 133 -8.82 2.17 28.46
C LYS A 133 -7.71 3.19 28.51
#